data_AF-A0A6L7VQL5-F1
#
_entry.id   AF-A0A6L7VQL5-F1
#
_cell.length_a   1.000
_cell.length_b   1.000
_cell.length_c   1.000
_cell.angle_alpha   90.00
_cell.angle_beta   90.00
_cell.angle_gamma   90.00
#
_symmetry.space_group_name_H-M   'P 1'
#
loop_
_entity.id
_entity.type
_entity.pdbx_description
1 polymer ?
#
loop_
_entity_poly.entity_id
_entity_poly.type
_entity_poly.pdbx_seq_one_letter_code
_entity_poly.pdbx_strand_id
1 'polypeptide(L)'
;MTTYTIDTAAAIEQLESNGFDTKQAKALVEIIAERQEELATKSDLDSLKTEINGEINNLKSEINNLKSELKLWIVSAIAIGIGLIKALD
;
A
#
# COMPACT_ATOMS: atom_id res chain seq x y z
N MET A 1 -1.83 -13.56 -7.23
CA MET A 1 -3.10 -13.44 -6.50
C MET A 1 -3.78 -14.80 -6.54
N THR A 2 -3.90 -15.48 -5.39
CA THR A 2 -4.84 -16.59 -5.27
C THR A 2 -6.20 -15.98 -4.98
N THR A 3 -6.98 -15.74 -6.05
CA THR A 3 -8.41 -15.50 -5.91
C THR A 3 -8.98 -16.76 -5.26
N TYR A 4 -9.51 -16.65 -4.04
CA TYR A 4 -10.24 -17.76 -3.43
C TYR A 4 -11.60 -17.83 -4.11
N THR A 5 -11.67 -18.30 -5.35
CA THR A 5 -12.95 -18.58 -6.00
C THR A 5 -13.74 -19.49 -5.08
N ILE A 6 -14.91 -19.03 -4.64
CA ILE A 6 -15.80 -19.88 -3.86
C ILE A 6 -16.24 -21.01 -4.78
N ASP A 7 -15.98 -22.24 -4.37
CA ASP A 7 -16.61 -23.40 -4.98
C ASP A 7 -18.09 -23.36 -4.59
N THR A 8 -18.90 -22.81 -5.50
CA THR A 8 -20.32 -22.59 -5.26
C THR A 8 -21.07 -23.91 -5.04
N ALA A 9 -20.64 -24.99 -5.70
CA ALA A 9 -21.25 -26.31 -5.52
C ALA A 9 -20.95 -26.88 -4.13
N ALA A 10 -19.68 -26.86 -3.73
CA ALA A 10 -19.28 -27.31 -2.39
C ALA A 10 -19.92 -26.46 -1.27
N ALA A 11 -20.03 -25.14 -1.47
CA ALA A 11 -20.67 -24.23 -0.52
C ALA A 11 -22.17 -24.50 -0.37
N ILE A 12 -22.89 -24.77 -1.48
CA ILE A 12 -24.31 -25.16 -1.44
C ILE A 12 -24.48 -26.49 -0.70
N GLU A 13 -23.70 -27.52 -1.03
CA GLU A 13 -23.77 -28.82 -0.34
C GLU A 13 -23.50 -28.69 1.15
N GLN A 14 -22.52 -27.86 1.52
CA GLN A 14 -22.19 -27.60 2.91
C GLN A 14 -23.35 -26.89 3.62
N LEU A 15 -23.99 -25.90 3.01
CA LEU A 15 -25.16 -25.23 3.60
C LEU A 15 -26.36 -26.17 3.75
N GLU A 16 -26.62 -27.01 2.74
CA GLU A 16 -27.70 -28.01 2.78
C GLU A 16 -27.48 -29.04 3.91
N SER A 17 -26.24 -29.52 4.07
CA SER A 17 -25.88 -30.42 5.17
C SER A 17 -26.03 -29.80 6.57
N ASN A 18 -26.09 -28.46 6.64
CA ASN A 18 -26.32 -27.70 7.87
C ASN A 18 -27.78 -27.24 8.03
N GLY A 19 -28.70 -27.75 7.22
CA GLY A 19 -30.14 -27.55 7.37
C GLY A 19 -30.72 -26.35 6.62
N PHE A 20 -29.96 -25.68 5.76
CA PHE A 20 -30.51 -24.72 4.80
C PHE A 20 -31.25 -25.46 3.70
N ASP A 21 -32.41 -24.95 3.29
CA ASP A 21 -33.05 -25.51 2.09
C ASP A 21 -32.29 -25.08 0.82
N THR A 22 -32.41 -25.86 -0.25
CA THR A 22 -31.69 -25.64 -1.51
C THR A 22 -31.87 -24.22 -2.07
N LYS A 23 -33.05 -23.61 -1.93
CA LYS A 23 -33.29 -22.25 -2.44
C LYS A 23 -32.53 -21.23 -1.60
N GLN A 24 -32.52 -21.39 -0.28
CA GLN A 24 -31.75 -20.54 0.63
C GLN A 24 -30.24 -20.66 0.40
N ALA A 25 -29.74 -21.89 0.28
CA ALA A 25 -28.32 -22.16 0.05
C ALA A 25 -27.84 -21.53 -1.26
N LYS A 26 -28.59 -21.72 -2.35
CA LYS A 26 -28.30 -21.10 -3.65
C LYS A 26 -28.31 -19.57 -3.57
N ALA A 27 -29.38 -18.99 -3.02
CA ALA A 27 -29.51 -17.54 -2.93
C ALA A 27 -28.35 -16.91 -2.13
N LEU A 28 -27.92 -17.53 -1.04
CA LEU A 28 -26.81 -17.03 -0.22
C LEU A 28 -25.48 -17.10 -0.98
N VAL A 29 -25.19 -18.24 -1.60
CA VAL A 29 -23.93 -18.46 -2.33
C VAL A 29 -23.83 -17.55 -3.55
N GLU A 30 -24.94 -17.34 -4.26
CA GLU A 30 -25.01 -16.46 -5.43
C GLU A 30 -24.73 -15.00 -5.05
N ILE A 31 -25.32 -14.49 -3.96
CA ILE A 31 -25.05 -13.14 -3.43
C ILE A 31 -23.57 -12.94 -3.09
N ILE A 32 -22.93 -13.95 -2.49
CA ILE A 32 -21.51 -13.86 -2.10
C ILE A 32 -20.62 -13.95 -3.34
N ALA A 33 -20.94 -14.84 -4.29
CA ALA A 33 -20.20 -15.00 -5.54
C ALA A 33 -20.23 -13.71 -6.38
N GLU A 34 -21.39 -13.07 -6.51
CA GLU A 34 -21.55 -11.81 -7.24
C GLU A 34 -20.72 -10.66 -6.64
N ARG A 35 -20.57 -10.62 -5.31
CA ARG A 35 -19.86 -9.54 -4.62
C ARG A 35 -18.38 -9.80 -4.42
N GLN A 36 -17.88 -11.00 -4.74
CA GLN A 36 -16.51 -11.39 -4.44
C GLN A 36 -15.47 -10.50 -5.12
N GLU A 37 -15.74 -10.05 -6.35
CA GLU A 37 -14.83 -9.19 -7.11
C GLU A 37 -14.76 -7.75 -6.57
N GLU A 38 -15.75 -7.31 -5.80
CA GLU A 38 -15.80 -5.97 -5.21
C GLU A 38 -15.10 -5.89 -3.84
N LEU A 39 -14.71 -7.04 -3.28
CA LEU A 39 -14.11 -7.13 -1.95
C LEU A 39 -12.59 -7.07 -2.01
N ALA A 40 -12.00 -6.05 -1.39
CA ALA A 40 -10.56 -6.02 -1.15
C ALA A 40 -10.14 -7.19 -0.26
N THR A 41 -9.13 -7.94 -0.70
CA THR A 41 -8.57 -9.06 0.06
C THR A 41 -7.47 -8.58 1.02
N LYS A 42 -7.11 -9.41 2.00
CA LYS A 42 -5.94 -9.15 2.85
C LYS A 42 -4.65 -8.98 2.04
N SER A 43 -4.51 -9.74 0.94
CA SER A 43 -3.36 -9.63 0.04
C SER A 43 -3.30 -8.27 -0.66
N ASP A 44 -4.44 -7.71 -1.04
CA ASP A 44 -4.52 -6.37 -1.64
C ASP A 44 -4.10 -5.31 -0.63
N LEU A 45 -4.58 -5.45 0.61
CA LEU A 45 -4.19 -4.55 1.71
C LEU A 45 -2.70 -4.65 2.05
N ASP A 46 -2.12 -5.86 2.07
CA ASP A 46 -0.69 -6.07 2.31
C ASP A 46 0.17 -5.51 1.17
N SER A 47 -0.30 -5.63 -0.08
CA SER A 47 0.35 -5.05 -1.25
C SER A 47 0.34 -3.52 -1.18
N LEU A 48 -0.83 -2.92 -0.91
CA LEU A 48 -0.98 -1.48 -0.75
C LEU A 48 -0.13 -0.95 0.43
N LYS A 49 -0.09 -1.66 1.56
CA LYS A 49 0.77 -1.32 2.70
C LYS A 49 2.25 -1.34 2.31
N THR A 50 2.66 -2.31 1.50
CA THR A 50 4.05 -2.40 1.02
C THR A 50 4.40 -1.24 0.10
N GLU A 51 3.51 -0.90 -0.83
CA GLU A 51 3.65 0.24 -1.74
C GLU A 51 3.76 1.57 -0.97
N ILE A 52 2.82 1.84 -0.05
CA ILE A 52 2.82 3.04 0.80
C ILE A 52 4.12 3.14 1.60
N ASN A 53 4.61 2.04 2.19
CA ASN A 53 5.87 2.06 2.93
C ASN A 53 7.07 2.34 2.01
N GLY A 54 7.04 1.84 0.77
CA GLY A 54 8.03 2.14 -0.26
C GLY A 54 8.07 3.64 -0.58
N GLU A 55 6.91 4.24 -0.87
CA GLU A 55 6.79 5.68 -1.14
C GLU A 55 7.24 6.54 0.04
N ILE A 56 6.84 6.19 1.27
CA ILE A 56 7.28 6.89 2.48
C ILE A 56 8.81 6.84 2.62
N ASN A 57 9.43 5.69 2.33
CA ASN A 57 10.89 5.55 2.41
C ASN A 57 11.60 6.35 1.31
N ASN A 58 11.04 6.40 0.10
CA ASN A 58 11.56 7.24 -0.98
C ASN A 58 11.50 8.72 -0.61
N LEU A 59 10.34 9.21 -0.12
CA LEU A 59 10.18 10.59 0.34
C LEU A 59 11.16 10.95 1.48
N LYS A 60 11.37 10.04 2.44
CA LYS A 60 12.38 10.24 3.50
C LYS A 60 13.80 10.38 2.92
N SER A 61 14.13 9.58 1.90
CA SER A 61 15.42 9.64 1.21
C SER A 61 15.61 10.98 0.50
N GLU A 62 14.60 11.42 -0.26
CA GLU A 62 14.62 12.72 -0.96
C GLU A 62 14.79 13.89 0.02
N ILE A 63 14.07 13.89 1.14
CA ILE A 63 14.21 14.91 2.19
C ILE A 63 15.64 14.92 2.76
N ASN A 64 16.24 13.75 3.01
CA ASN A 64 17.61 13.67 3.52
C ASN A 64 18.65 14.17 2.51
N ASN A 65 18.44 13.90 1.22
CA ASN A 65 19.29 14.39 0.14
C ASN A 65 19.20 15.92 0.05
N LEU A 66 17.98 16.48 -0.02
CA LEU A 66 17.76 17.92 -0.04
C LEU A 66 18.36 18.62 1.18
N LYS A 67 18.25 18.01 2.38
CA LYS A 67 18.87 18.54 3.59
C LYS A 67 20.41 18.56 3.50
N SER A 68 21.00 17.55 2.86
CA SER A 68 22.45 17.45 2.68
C SER A 68 22.95 18.46 1.65
N GLU A 69 22.26 18.60 0.53
CA GLU A 69 22.53 19.62 -0.49
C GLU A 69 22.45 21.03 0.09
N LEU A 70 21.39 21.32 0.87
CA LEU A 70 21.24 22.62 1.52
C LEU A 70 22.39 22.91 2.50
N LYS A 71 22.83 21.92 3.28
CA LYS A 71 23.99 22.08 4.18
C LYS A 71 25.26 22.40 3.40
N LEU A 72 25.53 21.67 2.31
CA LEU A 72 26.70 21.92 1.47
C LEU A 72 26.67 23.32 0.86
N TRP A 73 25.50 23.76 0.38
CA TRP A 73 25.31 25.10 -0.15
C TRP A 73 25.59 26.17 0.90
N ILE A 74 25.04 26.04 2.12
CA ILE A 74 25.27 26.98 3.22
C ILE A 74 26.77 27.05 3.58
N VAL A 75 27.43 25.90 3.73
CA VAL A 75 28.87 25.85 4.04
C VAL A 75 29.68 26.55 2.96
N SER A 76 29.35 26.30 1.69
CA SER A 76 30.03 26.94 0.54
C SER A 76 29.83 28.45 0.55
N ALA A 77 28.60 28.93 0.76
CA ALA A 77 28.29 30.35 0.83
C ALA A 77 29.05 31.06 1.97
N ILE A 78 29.12 30.43 3.15
CA ILE A 78 29.88 30.95 4.30
C ILE A 78 31.37 31.02 3.97
N ALA A 79 31.94 29.95 3.39
CA ALA A 79 33.36 29.90 3.03
C ALA A 79 33.73 31.00 2.03
N ILE A 80 32.88 31.22 1.01
CA ILE A 80 33.05 32.31 0.04
C ILE A 80 32.98 33.67 0.75
N GLY A 81 31.98 33.89 1.61
CA GLY A 81 31.82 35.14 2.34
C GLY A 81 33.03 35.48 3.22
N ILE A 82 33.56 34.49 3.96
CA ILE A 82 34.77 34.66 4.77
C ILE A 82 35.99 35.00 3.90
N GLY A 83 36.14 34.32 2.76
CA GLY A 83 37.22 34.60 1.80
C GLY A 83 37.17 36.02 1.25
N LEU A 84 35.97 36.52 0.94
CA LEU A 84 35.78 37.90 0.46
C LEU A 84 36.13 38.92 1.55
N ILE A 85 35.65 38.75 2.79
CA ILE A 85 35.97 39.68 3.90
C ILE A 85 37.48 39.79 4.09
N LYS A 86 38.18 38.66 4.14
CA LYS A 86 39.66 38.65 4.29
C LYS A 86 40.42 39.29 3.13
N ALA A 87 39.82 39.40 1.95
CA ALA A 87 40.45 40.05 0.80
C ALA A 87 40.25 41.58 0.78
N LEU A 88 39.38 42.11 1.66
CA LEU A 88 39.09 43.54 1.80
C LEU A 88 39.84 44.20 2.98
N ASP A 89 40.36 43.40 3.93
CA ASP A 89 41.24 43.85 5.03
C ASP A 89 42.71 43.93 4.59
#